data_AF-A0A392MZT5-F1
#
_entry.id   AF-A0A392MZT5-F1
#
_cell.length_a   1.000
_cell.length_b   1.000
_cell.length_c   1.000
_cell.angle_alpha   90.00
_cell.angle_beta   90.00
_cell.angle_gamma   90.00
#
_symmetry.space_group_name_H-M   'P 1'
#
loop_
_entity.id
_entity.type
_entity.pdbx_description
1 polymer ?
#
loop_
_entity_poly.entity_id
_entity_poly.type
_entity_poly.pdbx_seq_one_letter_code
_entity_poly.pdbx_strand_id
1 'polypeptide(L)'
;INTCNGFYCDKFTPNRPYKPTMWTEAWSGWFTEFGGPTHKRPVQDLAFAVARFVTRGGSFVNYYMYHGGTNFGRTAGGPFVATSYDYDAPLDEYGLIRQPKYGHLKELHKAIKMCERALVSTDPIVTSLGSSQQHPSRL
;
A
#
# COMPACT_ATOMS: atom_id res chain seq x y z
N ILE A 1 -4.34 3.21 -18.88
CA ILE A 1 -4.57 1.88 -18.27
C ILE A 1 -5.45 2.12 -17.05
N ASN A 2 -6.53 1.36 -16.81
CA ASN A 2 -7.31 1.54 -15.58
C ASN A 2 -6.57 0.87 -14.42
N THR A 3 -6.66 1.47 -13.24
CA THR A 3 -5.89 1.08 -12.05
C THR A 3 -6.81 0.89 -10.86
N CYS A 4 -6.25 0.45 -9.74
CA CYS A 4 -6.96 0.26 -8.48
C CYS A 4 -6.39 1.16 -7.37
N ASN A 5 -7.29 1.60 -6.49
CA ASN A 5 -6.99 2.36 -5.27
C ASN A 5 -7.68 1.65 -4.09
N GLY A 6 -7.06 1.69 -2.91
CA GLY A 6 -7.66 1.12 -1.71
C GLY A 6 -6.65 0.58 -0.70
N PHE A 7 -7.17 -0.06 0.35
CA PHE A 7 -6.35 -0.84 1.27
C PHE A 7 -5.84 -2.15 0.65
N TYR A 8 -6.61 -2.71 -0.29
CA TYR A 8 -6.35 -3.98 -0.96
C TYR A 8 -6.76 -3.89 -2.44
N CYS A 9 -5.89 -4.36 -3.34
CA CYS A 9 -6.17 -4.44 -4.77
C CYS A 9 -5.83 -5.82 -5.37
N ASP A 10 -5.66 -6.86 -4.54
CA ASP A 10 -5.24 -8.20 -4.97
C ASP A 10 -6.27 -8.95 -5.84
N LYS A 11 -7.52 -8.47 -5.85
CA LYS A 11 -8.61 -9.00 -6.68
C LYS A 11 -8.90 -8.14 -7.92
N PHE A 12 -8.22 -7.01 -8.08
CA PHE A 12 -8.44 -6.13 -9.21
C PHE A 12 -7.91 -6.77 -10.50
N THR A 13 -8.67 -6.62 -11.59
CA THR A 13 -8.25 -6.99 -12.93
C THR A 13 -8.40 -5.78 -13.87
N PRO A 14 -7.44 -5.52 -14.76
CA PRO A 14 -7.55 -4.43 -15.71
C PRO A 14 -8.66 -4.72 -16.72
N ASN A 15 -9.20 -3.68 -17.35
CA ASN A 15 -10.35 -3.80 -18.24
C ASN A 15 -10.07 -4.51 -19.57
N ARG A 16 -8.81 -4.91 -19.82
CA ARG A 16 -8.35 -5.68 -20.98
C ARG A 16 -7.20 -6.60 -20.57
N PRO A 17 -7.11 -7.83 -21.12
CA PRO A 17 -6.13 -8.84 -20.69
C PRO A 17 -4.67 -8.49 -21.05
N TYR A 18 -4.44 -7.62 -22.02
CA TYR A 18 -3.09 -7.17 -22.43
C TYR A 18 -2.58 -5.95 -21.65
N LYS A 19 -3.32 -5.49 -20.63
CA LYS A 19 -2.90 -4.38 -19.77
C LYS A 19 -2.32 -4.92 -18.46
N PRO A 20 -1.30 -4.26 -17.89
CA PRO A 20 -0.78 -4.66 -16.59
C PRO A 20 -1.76 -4.34 -15.46
N THR A 21 -1.70 -5.15 -14.39
CA THR A 21 -2.41 -4.89 -13.13
C THR A 21 -1.61 -3.90 -12.29
N MET A 22 -2.19 -2.72 -12.03
CA MET A 22 -1.52 -1.60 -11.35
C MET A 22 -2.35 -1.08 -10.16
N TRP A 23 -1.68 -0.86 -9.03
CA TRP A 23 -2.22 -0.30 -7.80
C TRP A 23 -1.65 1.10 -7.56
N THR A 24 -2.45 2.13 -7.85
CA THR A 24 -2.02 3.54 -7.83
C THR A 24 -2.06 4.16 -6.44
N GLU A 25 -2.90 3.65 -5.54
CA GLU A 25 -2.98 4.14 -4.17
C GLU A 25 -3.11 3.00 -3.16
N ALA A 26 -1.97 2.46 -2.72
CA ALA A 26 -1.88 1.57 -1.57
C ALA A 26 -1.93 2.41 -0.29
N TRP A 27 -3.13 2.56 0.27
CA TRP A 27 -3.37 3.48 1.38
C TRP A 27 -2.54 3.12 2.62
N SER A 28 -1.56 3.93 2.98
CA SER A 28 -0.65 3.67 4.11
C SER A 28 -1.29 3.93 5.48
N GLY A 29 -2.46 4.57 5.48
CA GLY A 29 -3.24 5.05 6.62
C GLY A 29 -4.45 5.80 6.10
N TRP A 30 -4.82 6.90 6.75
CA TRP A 30 -5.90 7.80 6.32
C TRP A 30 -5.58 9.25 6.70
N PHE A 31 -6.22 10.21 6.04
CA PHE A 31 -6.09 11.62 6.40
C PHE A 31 -6.74 11.88 7.77
N THR A 32 -6.28 12.92 8.46
CA THR A 32 -6.87 13.34 9.73
C THR A 32 -7.84 14.50 9.49
N GLU A 33 -8.99 14.46 10.16
CA GLU A 33 -9.99 15.52 10.14
C GLU A 33 -9.91 16.35 11.43
N PHE A 34 -10.25 17.63 11.37
CA PHE A 34 -10.42 18.44 12.58
C PHE A 34 -11.56 17.87 13.44
N GLY A 35 -11.24 17.50 14.69
CA GLY A 35 -12.15 16.82 15.61
C GLY A 35 -12.22 15.30 15.43
N GLY A 36 -11.54 14.74 14.43
CA GLY A 36 -11.40 13.30 14.21
C GLY A 36 -10.17 12.69 14.89
N PRO A 37 -10.08 11.34 14.94
CA PRO A 37 -8.91 10.65 15.46
C PRO A 37 -7.77 10.62 14.44
N THR A 38 -6.55 10.35 14.91
CA THR A 38 -5.46 9.97 14.02
C THR A 38 -5.58 8.50 13.62
N HIS A 39 -5.77 8.24 12.34
CA HIS A 39 -5.85 6.88 11.80
C HIS A 39 -4.47 6.27 11.61
N LYS A 40 -4.31 4.99 11.97
CA LYS A 40 -3.08 4.22 11.76
C LYS A 40 -3.39 2.92 11.03
N ARG A 41 -2.47 2.49 10.17
CA ARG A 41 -2.50 1.18 9.51
C ARG A 41 -1.27 0.37 9.94
N PRO A 42 -1.43 -0.81 10.54
CA PRO A 42 -0.31 -1.67 10.89
C PRO A 42 0.56 -1.98 9.66
N VAL A 43 1.88 -1.94 9.81
CA VAL A 43 2.78 -2.21 8.67
C VAL A 43 2.68 -3.66 8.20
N GLN A 44 2.36 -4.59 9.10
CA GLN A 44 2.14 -6.00 8.79
C GLN A 44 0.98 -6.17 7.80
N ASP A 45 -0.12 -5.43 8.00
CA ASP A 45 -1.27 -5.43 7.11
C ASP A 45 -0.93 -4.83 5.74
N LEU A 46 -0.25 -3.68 5.72
CA LEU A 46 0.19 -3.04 4.48
C LEU A 46 1.15 -3.94 3.69
N ALA A 47 2.16 -4.52 4.36
CA ALA A 47 3.12 -5.42 3.74
C ALA A 47 2.44 -6.69 3.21
N PHE A 48 1.50 -7.26 3.96
CA PHE A 48 0.68 -8.39 3.52
C PHE A 48 -0.12 -8.05 2.27
N ALA A 49 -0.81 -6.90 2.23
CA ALA A 49 -1.60 -6.48 1.08
C ALA A 49 -0.72 -6.30 -0.17
N VAL A 50 0.46 -5.68 -0.04
CA VAL A 50 1.41 -5.51 -1.14
C VAL A 50 1.96 -6.86 -1.61
N ALA A 51 2.40 -7.73 -0.71
CA ALA A 51 2.90 -9.06 -1.07
C ALA A 51 1.82 -9.89 -1.78
N ARG A 52 0.57 -9.84 -1.30
CA ARG A 52 -0.57 -10.53 -1.90
C ARG A 52 -0.92 -10.00 -3.29
N PHE A 53 -0.80 -8.69 -3.51
CA PHE A 53 -0.98 -8.09 -4.83
C PHE A 53 0.12 -8.53 -5.81
N VAL A 54 1.40 -8.44 -5.40
CA VAL A 54 2.54 -8.81 -6.25
C VAL A 54 2.52 -10.30 -6.61
N THR A 55 2.25 -11.18 -5.65
CA THR A 55 2.19 -12.64 -5.88
C THR A 55 1.04 -13.08 -6.80
N ARG A 56 0.07 -12.19 -7.06
CA ARG A 56 -1.06 -12.40 -7.99
C ARG A 56 -0.85 -11.73 -9.35
N GLY A 57 0.38 -11.35 -9.69
CA GLY A 57 0.72 -10.73 -10.98
C GLY A 57 0.57 -9.21 -10.99
N GLY A 58 0.43 -8.59 -9.81
CA GLY A 58 0.52 -7.14 -9.66
C GLY A 58 1.92 -6.64 -10.01
N SER A 59 2.01 -5.66 -10.90
CA SER A 59 3.30 -5.19 -11.48
C SER A 59 3.66 -3.73 -11.14
N PHE A 60 2.74 -3.01 -10.51
CA PHE A 60 2.97 -1.64 -10.04
C PHE A 60 2.21 -1.41 -8.72
N VAL A 61 2.89 -0.87 -7.72
CA VAL A 61 2.31 -0.47 -6.44
C VAL A 61 2.88 0.89 -6.06
N ASN A 62 2.01 1.83 -5.70
CA ASN A 62 2.39 3.14 -5.17
C ASN A 62 1.77 3.35 -3.78
N TYR A 63 2.58 3.76 -2.81
CA TYR A 63 2.10 4.07 -1.46
C TYR A 63 1.46 5.45 -1.44
N TYR A 64 0.17 5.49 -1.11
CA TYR A 64 -0.54 6.73 -0.85
C TYR A 64 -0.81 6.81 0.66
N MET A 65 0.03 7.44 1.48
CA MET A 65 1.19 8.26 1.13
C MET A 65 2.50 7.58 1.54
N TYR A 66 3.55 7.77 0.74
CA TYR A 66 4.91 7.45 1.19
C TYR A 66 5.47 8.52 2.15
N HIS A 67 5.15 9.79 1.86
CA HIS A 67 5.28 10.95 2.74
C HIS A 67 4.03 11.79 2.55
N GLY A 68 3.32 12.08 3.64
CA GLY A 68 2.09 12.86 3.59
C GLY A 68 2.33 14.37 3.68
N GLY A 69 3.07 14.80 4.70
CA GLY A 69 3.46 16.21 4.89
C GLY A 69 2.36 17.06 5.54
N THR A 70 2.28 18.33 5.14
CA THR A 70 1.44 19.35 5.77
C THR A 70 0.68 20.15 4.73
N ASN A 71 -0.62 20.36 4.96
CA ASN A 71 -1.48 21.27 4.22
C ASN A 71 -1.20 22.72 4.66
N PHE A 72 -0.16 23.35 4.12
CA PHE A 72 0.21 24.72 4.47
C PHE A 72 -0.77 25.79 3.95
N GLY A 73 -0.81 26.91 4.67
CA GLY A 73 -1.61 28.06 4.28
C GLY A 73 -3.11 27.76 4.36
N ARG A 74 -3.87 28.25 3.39
CA ARG A 74 -5.35 28.27 3.44
C ARG A 74 -6.04 27.77 2.16
N THR A 75 -5.27 27.19 1.24
CA THR A 75 -5.77 26.69 -0.07
C THR A 75 -5.29 25.28 -0.40
N ALA A 76 -4.60 24.60 0.53
CA ALA A 76 -4.09 23.25 0.33
C ALA A 76 -5.05 22.16 0.85
N GLY A 77 -5.60 22.34 2.05
CA GLY A 77 -6.47 21.36 2.69
C GLY A 77 -7.88 21.30 2.07
N GLY A 78 -8.49 20.11 2.13
CA GLY A 78 -9.91 19.92 1.83
C GLY A 78 -10.82 20.35 2.98
N PRO A 79 -12.16 20.33 2.79
CA PRO A 79 -13.12 20.63 3.85
C PRO A 79 -12.85 19.79 5.10
N PHE A 80 -12.63 20.45 6.24
CA PHE A 80 -12.34 19.82 7.54
C PHE A 80 -11.11 18.92 7.62
N VAL A 81 -10.30 18.79 6.55
CA VAL A 81 -9.02 18.08 6.62
C VAL A 81 -8.07 18.90 7.49
N ALA A 82 -7.41 18.23 8.44
CA ALA A 82 -6.46 18.86 9.34
C ALA A 82 -5.26 19.44 8.57
N THR A 83 -4.56 20.39 9.21
CA THR A 83 -3.29 20.92 8.70
C THR A 83 -2.27 19.80 8.50
N SER A 84 -2.22 18.83 9.43
CA SER A 84 -1.39 17.63 9.28
C SER A 84 -1.96 16.72 8.20
N TYR A 85 -1.11 16.31 7.27
CA TYR A 85 -1.41 15.28 6.27
C TYR A 85 -0.54 14.03 6.47
N ASP A 86 -0.13 13.74 7.71
CA ASP A 86 0.79 12.64 8.07
C ASP A 86 0.45 11.27 7.44
N TYR A 87 -0.85 10.94 7.36
CA TYR A 87 -1.38 9.72 6.73
C TYR A 87 -0.84 8.40 7.31
N ASP A 88 -0.23 8.43 8.50
CA ASP A 88 0.57 7.33 9.05
C ASP A 88 1.61 6.81 8.03
N ALA A 89 2.18 7.71 7.23
CA ALA A 89 3.07 7.37 6.14
C ALA A 89 4.43 6.82 6.63
N PRO A 90 5.17 6.05 5.79
CA PRO A 90 6.53 5.60 6.09
C PRO A 90 7.51 6.72 6.47
N LEU A 91 7.35 7.91 5.87
CA LEU A 91 7.97 9.14 6.35
C LEU A 91 6.87 10.00 6.98
N ASP A 92 7.05 10.40 8.23
CA ASP A 92 6.05 11.19 8.94
C ASP A 92 5.90 12.60 8.35
N GLU A 93 4.97 13.39 8.91
CA GLU A 93 4.71 14.78 8.51
C GLU A 93 5.99 15.64 8.38
N TYR A 94 7.00 15.40 9.22
CA TYR A 94 8.23 16.18 9.26
C TYR A 94 9.36 15.57 8.40
N GLY A 95 9.06 14.47 7.70
CA GLY A 95 10.04 13.74 6.88
C GLY A 95 10.95 12.82 7.68
N LEU A 96 10.65 12.56 8.97
CA LEU A 96 11.41 11.61 9.77
C LEU A 96 11.00 10.19 9.42
N ILE A 97 11.97 9.26 9.54
CA ILE A 97 11.75 7.85 9.27
C ILE A 97 10.83 7.26 10.34
N ARG A 98 9.62 6.84 9.94
CA ARG A 98 8.68 6.17 10.85
C ARG A 98 9.01 4.69 10.96
N GLN A 99 9.52 4.26 12.10
CA GLN A 99 9.70 2.85 12.42
C GLN A 99 8.50 2.29 13.20
N PRO A 100 8.14 1.01 13.01
CA PRO A 100 8.81 0.03 12.14
C PRO A 100 8.40 0.13 10.65
N LYS A 101 7.49 1.06 10.29
CA LYS A 101 6.83 1.05 8.98
C LYS A 101 7.81 1.15 7.81
N TYR A 102 8.68 2.14 7.82
CA TYR A 102 9.70 2.34 6.78
C TYR A 102 10.64 1.14 6.66
N GLY A 103 11.20 0.68 7.79
CA GLY A 103 12.15 -0.43 7.79
C GLY A 103 11.53 -1.72 7.28
N HIS A 104 10.32 -2.04 7.74
CA HIS A 104 9.64 -3.28 7.34
C HIS A 104 9.27 -3.28 5.84
N LEU A 105 8.79 -2.15 5.30
CA LEU A 105 8.53 -2.02 3.86
C LEU A 105 9.82 -2.06 3.03
N LYS A 106 10.92 -1.50 3.55
CA LYS A 106 12.24 -1.60 2.90
C LYS A 106 12.68 -3.06 2.77
N GLU A 107 12.52 -3.88 3.81
CA GLU A 107 12.84 -5.30 3.73
C GLU A 107 11.90 -6.07 2.78
N LEU A 108 10.61 -5.73 2.75
CA LEU A 108 9.68 -6.26 1.74
C LEU A 108 10.15 -5.96 0.31
N HIS A 109 10.54 -4.71 0.02
CA HIS A 109 11.03 -4.34 -1.31
C HIS A 109 12.32 -5.07 -1.68
N LYS A 110 13.25 -5.28 -0.74
CA LYS A 110 14.42 -6.12 -0.98
C LYS A 110 14.03 -7.55 -1.36
N ALA A 111 13.05 -8.14 -0.67
CA ALA A 111 12.53 -9.47 -1.01
C ALA A 111 11.92 -9.51 -2.41
N ILE A 112 11.08 -8.52 -2.77
CA ILE A 112 10.53 -8.40 -4.13
C ILE A 112 11.66 -8.28 -5.17
N LYS A 113 12.69 -7.47 -4.88
CA LYS A 113 13.83 -7.29 -5.79
C LYS A 113 14.63 -8.57 -6.00
N MET A 114 14.81 -9.38 -4.96
CA MET A 114 15.45 -10.70 -5.09
C MET A 114 14.64 -11.65 -6.00
N CYS A 115 13.32 -11.52 -6.01
CA CYS A 115 12.42 -12.32 -6.85
C CYS A 115 12.12 -11.72 -8.23
N GLU A 116 12.57 -10.49 -8.51
CA GLU A 116 12.15 -9.70 -9.69
C GLU A 116 12.31 -10.45 -11.01
N ARG A 117 13.46 -11.11 -11.23
CA ARG A 117 13.70 -11.86 -12.47
C ARG A 117 12.64 -12.94 -12.71
N ALA A 118 12.23 -13.66 -11.66
CA ALA A 118 11.19 -14.68 -11.77
C ALA A 118 9.81 -14.02 -11.98
N LEU A 119 9.52 -12.96 -11.21
CA LEU A 119 8.25 -12.20 -11.30
C LEU A 119 7.99 -11.60 -12.68
N VAL A 120 9.03 -11.19 -13.42
CA VAL A 120 8.86 -10.57 -14.75
C VAL A 120 8.96 -11.53 -15.93
N SER A 121 9.34 -12.79 -15.69
CA SER A 121 9.54 -13.79 -16.76
C SER A 121 8.51 -14.91 -16.76
N THR A 122 7.62 -14.95 -15.76
CA THR A 122 6.63 -16.02 -15.59
C THR A 122 5.31 -15.45 -15.08
N ASP A 123 4.21 -16.13 -15.42
CA ASP A 123 2.89 -15.87 -14.84
C ASP A 123 2.73 -16.62 -13.50
N PRO A 124 1.98 -16.06 -12.53
CA PRO A 124 1.78 -16.69 -11.23
C PRO A 124 0.94 -17.97 -11.34
N ILE A 125 1.46 -19.06 -10.78
CA ILE A 125 0.76 -20.35 -10.64
C ILE A 125 0.31 -20.51 -9.19
N VAL A 126 -0.99 -20.69 -8.96
CA VAL A 126 -1.56 -20.86 -7.62
C VAL A 126 -1.69 -22.34 -7.28
N THR A 127 -0.96 -22.79 -6.25
CA THR A 127 -1.12 -24.12 -5.66
C THR A 127 -1.75 -24.00 -4.28
N SER A 128 -2.85 -24.73 -4.03
CA SER A 128 -3.49 -24.73 -2.72
C SER A 128 -2.62 -25.45 -1.69
N LEU A 129 -2.34 -24.80 -0.56
CA LEU A 129 -1.62 -25.40 0.58
C LEU A 129 -2.54 -25.93 1.68
N GLY A 130 -3.87 -25.79 1.51
CA GLY A 130 -4.88 -26.10 2.53
C GLY A 130 -5.75 -24.89 2.87
N SER A 131 -6.90 -25.14 3.51
CA SER A 131 -7.87 -24.10 3.89
C SER A 131 -7.34 -23.17 4.99
N SER A 132 -6.50 -23.67 5.89
CA SER A 132 -5.96 -22.91 7.03
C SER A 132 -4.89 -21.87 6.65
N GLN A 133 -4.31 -21.95 5.45
CA GLN A 133 -3.25 -21.04 5.00
C GLN A 133 -3.73 -19.93 4.04
N GLN A 134 -4.99 -19.96 3.60
CA GLN A 134 -5.48 -19.04 2.56
C GLN A 134 -6.00 -17.70 3.09
N HIS A 135 -6.23 -17.58 4.40
CA HIS A 135 -6.79 -16.39 5.05
C HIS A 135 -6.08 -16.08 6.38
N PRO A 136 -5.27 -15.01 6.45
CA PRO A 136 -4.97 -14.38 7.72
C PRO A 136 -6.17 -13.49 8.08
N SER A 137 -7.29 -14.08 8.46
CA SER A 137 -8.40 -13.35 9.07
C SER A 137 -8.77 -14.00 10.38
N ARG A 138 -8.16 -13.47 11.46
CA ARG A 138 -8.65 -13.32 12.85
C ARG A 138 -7.45 -13.30 13.80
N LEU A 139 -6.89 -12.12 14.00
CA LEU A 139 -6.44 -11.64 15.31
C LEU A 139 -7.00 -10.23 15.47
#